data_AF-A0AAE0Q5E3-F1
#
_entry.id   AF-A0AAE0Q5E3-F1
#
_cell.length_a   1.000
_cell.length_b   1.000
_cell.length_c   1.000
_cell.angle_alpha   90.00
_cell.angle_beta   90.00
_cell.angle_gamma   90.00
#
_symmetry.space_group_name_H-M   'P 1'
#
loop_
_entity.id
_entity.type
_entity.pdbx_description
1 polymer ?
#
loop_
_entity_poly.entity_id
_entity_poly.type
_entity_poly.pdbx_seq_one_letter_code
_entity_poly.pdbx_strand_id
1 'polypeptide(L)'
;MLTGNCVLLFLWCLLDKSFVSPMHKWGKEHHGGPREHRRPGMAALHRVKRGWVWNQFFVLEEYMGSEPQYVGKLHSDLDRGENLVKYTLSGEGVGSIFTIEPTTGDIHALRSLDREEKPYYTLKAQAVDIFTGKALEPESTFIIKVQDINDNEPKFLEGPYVASVPEMSPVGTYVTRVTATDADDPTYGNSAQIVYSVLHGQPYFSVEPKTGVIRIALPNMDREIKESYQVMIQAKDMGGQLGGLAGTTTVNITLTDVNDNPPRFAKSVFHLRVPESAPLGSSVGKIKAHDLDTGPNAEVEYRVVPGDGSSVFDIYTDKHTQEGIVLLKKPLDYESRKLYSFKVTASDPHMDARFLQGGSHSDSALVKLSVMDMEEAPIFSSSEYSMETREGAAGNAIGTVNAHDPDTGHSPISW
;
A
#
# COMPACT_ATOMS: atom_id res chain seq x y z
N MET A 1 9.48 -64.75 50.32
CA MET A 1 8.85 -63.51 50.80
C MET A 1 9.48 -62.35 50.08
N LEU A 2 8.63 -61.42 49.63
CA LEU A 2 8.89 -60.26 48.78
C LEU A 2 10.03 -59.35 49.24
N THR A 3 10.84 -58.91 48.29
CA THR A 3 11.26 -57.51 48.05
C THR A 3 11.45 -57.43 46.52
N GLY A 4 10.91 -56.48 45.75
CA GLY A 4 10.46 -55.13 46.03
C GLY A 4 11.22 -54.21 45.08
N ASN A 5 10.77 -54.07 43.82
CA ASN A 5 11.24 -53.03 42.91
C ASN A 5 10.02 -52.33 42.28
N CYS A 6 9.71 -51.15 42.81
CA CYS A 6 9.05 -50.09 42.06
C CYS A 6 10.10 -49.46 41.16
N VAL A 7 9.96 -49.51 39.83
CA VAL A 7 10.69 -48.63 38.92
C VAL A 7 9.83 -48.29 37.69
N LEU A 8 9.98 -47.03 37.29
CA LEU A 8 9.41 -46.28 36.18
C LEU A 8 9.40 -47.02 34.83
N LEU A 9 8.39 -46.72 34.00
CA LEU A 9 8.48 -46.88 32.55
C LEU A 9 9.55 -45.91 32.02
N PHE A 10 10.66 -46.44 31.54
CA PHE A 10 11.65 -45.69 30.78
C PHE A 10 11.22 -45.56 29.33
N LEU A 11 11.24 -44.32 28.85
CA LEU A 11 11.21 -43.93 27.45
C LEU A 11 12.61 -44.19 26.86
N TRP A 12 12.72 -44.88 25.73
CA TRP A 12 13.87 -44.73 24.83
C TRP A 12 13.40 -43.88 23.66
N CYS A 13 13.64 -42.57 23.75
CA CYS A 13 13.53 -41.66 22.63
C CYS A 13 14.97 -41.29 22.26
N LEU A 14 15.45 -41.74 21.12
CA LEU A 14 16.65 -41.20 20.50
C LEU A 14 16.30 -39.79 19.99
N LEU A 15 16.49 -38.78 20.84
CA LEU A 15 16.49 -37.38 20.43
C LEU A 15 17.94 -36.90 20.41
N ASP A 16 18.32 -36.39 19.25
CA ASP A 16 19.61 -35.78 18.98
C ASP A 16 19.81 -34.56 19.90
N LYS A 17 21.03 -34.39 20.40
CA LYS A 17 21.35 -33.37 21.42
C LYS A 17 21.52 -32.01 20.77
N SER A 18 20.46 -31.22 20.70
CA SER A 18 20.59 -29.76 20.70
C SER A 18 19.27 -29.11 21.12
N PHE A 19 19.38 -28.02 21.89
CA PHE A 19 18.29 -27.21 22.49
C PHE A 19 17.67 -27.71 23.80
N VAL A 20 18.32 -27.34 24.91
CA VAL A 20 17.68 -27.15 26.21
C VAL A 20 17.69 -25.65 26.52
N SER A 21 16.54 -25.08 26.84
CA SER A 21 16.44 -23.80 27.57
C SER A 21 15.68 -23.99 28.90
N PRO A 22 16.00 -23.23 29.97
CA PRO A 22 15.75 -23.65 31.34
C PRO A 22 14.56 -22.93 32.00
N MET A 23 13.75 -23.65 32.78
CA MET A 23 12.79 -23.05 33.71
C MET A 23 13.15 -23.30 35.19
N HIS A 24 13.47 -22.18 35.83
CA HIS A 24 13.26 -21.72 37.20
C HIS A 24 13.31 -22.66 38.42
N LYS A 25 14.23 -22.31 39.33
CA LYS A 25 14.36 -22.72 40.72
C LYS A 25 13.24 -22.15 41.59
N TRP A 26 12.70 -22.97 42.49
CA TRP A 26 12.12 -22.52 43.76
C TRP A 26 12.80 -23.27 44.90
N GLY A 27 13.36 -22.52 45.85
CA GLY A 27 14.01 -23.03 47.04
C GLY A 27 13.01 -23.29 48.17
N LYS A 28 13.33 -24.25 49.04
CA LYS A 28 12.84 -24.27 50.43
C LYS A 28 13.89 -24.86 51.37
N GLU A 29 13.92 -24.24 52.54
CA GLU A 29 14.87 -24.35 53.63
C GLU A 29 14.81 -25.68 54.38
N HIS A 30 15.95 -26.04 54.98
CA HIS A 30 16.12 -27.13 55.93
C HIS A 30 15.81 -26.67 57.35
N HIS A 31 15.02 -27.44 58.10
CA HIS A 31 15.17 -27.58 59.55
C HIS A 31 14.98 -29.04 59.96
N GLY A 32 15.95 -29.55 60.72
CA GLY A 32 15.99 -30.92 61.23
C GLY A 32 15.25 -31.12 62.55
N GLY A 33 14.90 -32.37 62.83
CA GLY A 33 14.41 -32.86 64.11
C GLY A 33 14.22 -34.39 64.06
N PRO A 34 14.56 -35.15 65.13
CA PRO A 34 15.02 -36.53 65.00
C PRO A 34 13.95 -37.62 65.10
N ARG A 35 14.40 -38.81 64.67
CA ARG A 35 13.73 -40.12 64.58
C ARG A 35 13.05 -40.60 65.87
N GLU A 36 11.89 -41.22 65.71
CA GLU A 36 11.32 -42.17 66.67
C GLU A 36 11.00 -43.52 65.99
N HIS A 37 11.36 -44.61 66.67
CA HIS A 37 11.24 -46.00 66.21
C HIS A 37 9.84 -46.56 66.43
N ARG A 38 9.18 -47.08 65.39
CA ARG A 38 8.19 -48.18 65.50
C ARG A 38 8.32 -49.17 64.33
N ARG A 39 8.29 -50.47 64.66
CA ARG A 39 8.27 -51.62 63.73
C ARG A 39 6.87 -51.82 63.12
N PRO A 40 6.75 -52.53 61.98
CA PRO A 40 5.70 -52.29 61.00
C PRO A 40 4.44 -53.14 61.20
N GLY A 41 3.27 -52.54 61.02
CA GLY A 41 2.05 -53.27 60.66
C GLY A 41 2.02 -53.49 59.15
N MET A 42 1.82 -54.73 58.70
CA MET A 42 1.62 -55.07 57.29
C MET A 42 0.33 -54.45 56.78
N ALA A 43 0.40 -53.22 56.26
CA ALA A 43 -0.63 -52.70 55.38
C ALA A 43 -0.48 -53.40 54.03
N ALA A 44 -1.46 -54.22 53.65
CA ALA A 44 -1.56 -54.72 52.29
C ALA A 44 -1.69 -53.52 51.35
N LEU A 45 -0.63 -53.25 50.59
CA LEU A 45 -0.66 -52.28 49.50
C LEU A 45 -1.62 -52.83 48.44
N HIS A 46 -2.88 -52.39 48.48
CA HIS A 46 -3.77 -52.52 47.34
C HIS A 46 -3.18 -51.67 46.21
N ARG A 47 -2.49 -52.33 45.28
CA ARG A 47 -1.99 -51.70 44.07
C ARG A 47 -3.20 -51.38 43.19
N VAL A 48 -3.65 -50.13 43.24
CA VAL A 48 -4.65 -49.63 42.29
C VAL A 48 -3.97 -49.56 40.92
N LYS A 49 -4.52 -50.27 39.93
CA LYS A 49 -4.09 -50.20 38.52
C LYS A 49 -4.24 -48.73 38.11
N ARG A 50 -3.13 -48.02 37.88
CA ARG A 50 -3.20 -46.66 37.34
C ARG A 50 -3.73 -46.81 35.91
N GLY A 51 -4.85 -46.16 35.61
CA GLY A 51 -5.36 -46.06 34.25
C GLY A 51 -4.25 -45.52 33.32
N TRP A 52 -4.27 -45.97 32.07
CA TRP A 52 -3.32 -45.62 31.02
C TRP A 52 -3.11 -44.10 30.94
N VAL A 53 -1.84 -43.64 30.93
CA VAL A 53 -1.46 -42.21 30.98
C VAL A 53 -1.01 -41.67 29.60
N TRP A 54 -0.93 -42.50 28.57
CA TRP A 54 -0.55 -42.05 27.22
C TRP A 54 -1.75 -42.17 26.28
N ASN A 55 -2.38 -41.03 26.01
CA ASN A 55 -3.48 -40.91 25.05
C ASN A 55 -3.01 -40.38 23.69
N GLN A 56 -1.70 -40.20 23.46
CA GLN A 56 -1.18 -39.65 22.21
C GLN A 56 0.19 -40.21 21.79
N PHE A 57 0.36 -40.45 20.50
CA PHE A 57 1.65 -40.65 19.81
C PHE A 57 1.89 -39.51 18.82
N PHE A 58 3.13 -39.37 18.36
CA PHE A 58 3.54 -38.36 17.40
C PHE A 58 4.24 -39.01 16.21
N VAL A 59 4.00 -38.49 15.02
CA VAL A 59 4.64 -38.92 13.77
C VAL A 59 4.95 -37.67 12.96
N LEU A 60 6.17 -37.54 12.46
CA LEU A 60 6.54 -36.42 11.59
C LEU A 60 5.87 -36.58 10.24
N GLU A 61 5.33 -35.49 9.70
CA GLU A 61 4.87 -35.46 8.31
C GLU A 61 6.04 -35.57 7.32
N GLU A 62 5.69 -35.81 6.05
CA GLU A 62 6.62 -35.84 4.90
C GLU A 62 7.95 -36.58 5.17
N TYR A 63 7.88 -37.66 5.95
CA TYR A 63 9.07 -38.34 6.44
C TYR A 63 9.92 -38.89 5.28
N MET A 64 11.14 -38.37 5.12
CA MET A 64 12.04 -38.72 4.01
C MET A 64 12.82 -40.04 4.21
N GLY A 65 12.44 -40.88 5.18
CA GLY A 65 13.11 -42.16 5.45
C GLY A 65 12.45 -43.37 4.77
N SER A 66 12.91 -44.58 5.11
CA SER A 66 12.33 -45.82 4.57
C SER A 66 10.99 -46.14 5.25
N GLU A 67 9.96 -46.38 4.45
CA GLU A 67 8.67 -46.92 4.94
C GLU A 67 8.80 -48.41 5.31
N PRO A 68 8.06 -48.89 6.33
CA PRO A 68 7.09 -48.16 7.13
C PRO A 68 7.72 -47.39 8.32
N GLN A 69 7.25 -46.17 8.58
CA GLN A 69 7.77 -45.27 9.62
C GLN A 69 7.29 -45.70 11.01
N TYR A 70 8.20 -45.90 11.96
CA TYR A 70 7.84 -46.25 13.33
C TYR A 70 7.18 -45.07 14.06
N VAL A 71 6.00 -45.31 14.65
CA VAL A 71 5.20 -44.29 15.37
C VAL A 71 5.34 -44.45 16.88
N GLY A 72 5.39 -45.68 17.36
CA GLY A 72 5.42 -45.96 18.80
C GLY A 72 5.14 -47.42 19.10
N LYS A 73 5.02 -47.75 20.38
CA LYS A 73 4.81 -49.11 20.83
C LYS A 73 3.75 -49.18 21.91
N LEU A 74 2.86 -50.15 21.79
CA LEU A 74 1.94 -50.54 22.85
C LEU A 74 2.49 -51.75 23.59
N HIS A 75 2.25 -51.78 24.90
CA HIS A 75 2.66 -52.88 25.74
C HIS A 75 1.68 -53.07 26.90
N SER A 76 1.22 -54.30 27.10
CA SER A 76 0.41 -54.69 28.25
C SER A 76 1.31 -55.26 29.35
N ASP A 77 1.03 -54.96 30.61
CA ASP A 77 1.74 -55.56 31.75
C ASP A 77 1.43 -57.06 31.93
N LEU A 78 0.44 -57.58 31.21
CA LEU A 78 0.14 -59.00 31.08
C LEU A 78 1.06 -59.71 30.08
N ASP A 79 1.74 -58.96 29.22
CA ASP A 79 2.71 -59.48 28.27
C ASP A 79 4.07 -59.67 28.96
N ARG A 80 4.28 -60.89 29.47
CA ARG A 80 5.50 -61.27 30.21
C ARG A 80 6.64 -61.76 29.30
N GLY A 81 6.53 -61.55 27.99
CA GLY A 81 7.49 -62.08 27.01
C GLY A 81 7.28 -63.56 26.69
N GLU A 82 6.14 -64.13 27.08
CA GLU A 82 5.74 -65.51 26.78
C GLU A 82 5.00 -65.63 25.43
N ASN A 83 4.88 -64.53 24.67
CA ASN A 83 4.16 -64.46 23.38
C ASN A 83 2.68 -64.90 23.45
N LEU A 84 2.04 -64.68 24.60
CA LEU A 84 0.63 -65.00 24.83
C LEU A 84 -0.33 -63.84 24.51
N VAL A 85 0.22 -62.63 24.37
CA VAL A 85 -0.55 -61.41 24.11
C VAL A 85 -0.43 -61.06 22.63
N LYS A 86 -1.57 -60.77 22.01
CA LYS A 86 -1.68 -60.23 20.66
C LYS A 86 -2.22 -58.81 20.74
N TYR A 87 -1.51 -57.86 20.15
CA TYR A 87 -1.95 -56.49 20.02
C TYR A 87 -2.76 -56.31 18.73
N THR A 88 -3.86 -55.58 18.84
CA THR A 88 -4.75 -55.25 17.72
C THR A 88 -5.05 -53.77 17.70
N LEU A 89 -5.21 -53.22 16.50
CA LEU A 89 -5.50 -51.82 16.24
C LEU A 89 -6.83 -51.74 15.46
N SER A 90 -7.64 -50.73 15.76
CA SER A 90 -8.88 -50.40 15.04
C SER A 90 -9.08 -48.88 15.01
N GLY A 91 -10.00 -48.39 14.18
CA GLY A 91 -10.26 -46.96 14.02
C GLY A 91 -9.74 -46.40 12.70
N GLU A 92 -9.42 -45.10 12.69
CA GLU A 92 -9.09 -44.37 11.46
C GLU A 92 -7.78 -44.83 10.83
N GLY A 93 -7.80 -45.09 9.52
CA GLY A 93 -6.60 -45.39 8.74
C GLY A 93 -5.95 -46.75 9.06
N VAL A 94 -6.52 -47.59 9.91
CA VAL A 94 -5.94 -48.90 10.21
C VAL A 94 -6.00 -49.81 8.99
N GLY A 95 -4.87 -50.44 8.66
CA GLY A 95 -4.72 -51.33 7.51
C GLY A 95 -4.35 -50.61 6.20
N SER A 96 -4.57 -49.30 6.10
CA SER A 96 -4.20 -48.49 4.93
C SER A 96 -3.13 -47.43 5.22
N ILE A 97 -3.12 -46.90 6.44
CA ILE A 97 -2.22 -45.84 6.92
C ILE A 97 -1.41 -46.34 8.10
N PHE A 98 -2.06 -46.97 9.09
CA PHE A 98 -1.41 -47.47 10.29
C PHE A 98 -1.51 -48.98 10.38
N THR A 99 -0.44 -49.60 10.83
CA THR A 99 -0.41 -51.02 11.21
C THR A 99 0.20 -51.19 12.60
N ILE A 100 -0.08 -52.31 13.24
CA ILE A 100 0.57 -52.73 14.47
C ILE A 100 1.14 -54.13 14.26
N GLU A 101 2.38 -54.33 14.68
CA GLU A 101 2.98 -55.65 14.74
C GLU A 101 2.30 -56.43 15.90
N PRO A 102 1.53 -57.50 15.62
CA PRO A 102 0.66 -58.09 16.63
C PRO A 102 1.40 -58.73 17.81
N THR A 103 2.65 -59.11 17.61
CA THR A 103 3.47 -59.77 18.64
C THR A 103 4.29 -58.77 19.46
N THR A 104 4.83 -57.74 18.83
CA THR A 104 5.67 -56.76 19.53
C THR A 104 4.87 -55.57 20.06
N GLY A 105 3.76 -55.21 19.41
CA GLY A 105 2.99 -54.01 19.70
C GLY A 105 3.56 -52.75 19.04
N ASP A 106 4.53 -52.87 18.13
CA ASP A 106 5.12 -51.74 17.41
C ASP A 106 4.15 -51.22 16.34
N ILE A 107 3.79 -49.94 16.44
CA ILE A 107 2.91 -49.23 15.51
C ILE A 107 3.76 -48.57 14.44
N HIS A 108 3.37 -48.74 13.17
CA HIS A 108 4.01 -48.10 12.04
C HIS A 108 3.00 -47.38 11.15
N ALA A 109 3.43 -46.27 10.56
CA ALA A 109 2.77 -45.64 9.42
C ALA A 109 3.29 -46.29 8.13
N LEU A 110 2.36 -46.75 7.28
CA LEU A 110 2.63 -47.47 6.04
C LEU A 110 2.93 -46.54 4.86
N ARG A 111 2.62 -45.25 4.99
CA ARG A 111 2.88 -44.20 4.00
C ARG A 111 3.25 -42.90 4.68
N SER A 112 3.91 -41.99 3.96
CA SER A 112 4.05 -40.59 4.40
C SER A 112 2.71 -39.93 4.68
N LEU A 113 2.70 -39.07 5.70
CA LEU A 113 1.56 -38.31 6.16
C LEU A 113 1.79 -36.82 5.87
N ASP A 114 0.69 -36.09 5.70
CA ASP A 114 0.64 -34.64 5.47
C ASP A 114 -0.32 -34.06 6.53
N ARG A 115 0.18 -33.10 7.31
CA ARG A 115 -0.54 -32.49 8.43
C ARG A 115 -1.62 -31.53 7.92
N GLU A 116 -1.35 -30.79 6.84
CA GLU A 116 -2.30 -29.92 6.15
C GLU A 116 -3.48 -30.72 5.57
N GLU A 117 -3.24 -31.97 5.13
CA GLU A 117 -4.31 -32.90 4.77
C GLU A 117 -5.10 -33.36 6.02
N LYS A 118 -4.39 -33.89 7.04
CA LYS A 118 -5.03 -34.35 8.28
C LYS A 118 -4.09 -34.32 9.49
N PRO A 119 -4.34 -33.46 10.51
CA PRO A 119 -3.40 -33.22 11.61
C PRO A 119 -3.40 -34.29 12.71
N TYR A 120 -4.43 -35.12 12.80
CA TYR A 120 -4.48 -36.21 13.77
C TYR A 120 -5.43 -37.33 13.35
N TYR A 121 -5.17 -38.52 13.88
CA TYR A 121 -5.98 -39.72 13.70
C TYR A 121 -6.42 -40.25 15.06
N THR A 122 -7.68 -40.67 15.17
CA THR A 122 -8.18 -41.33 16.38
C THR A 122 -8.22 -42.83 16.19
N LEU A 123 -7.45 -43.55 16.99
CA LEU A 123 -7.31 -45.00 16.94
C LEU A 123 -7.68 -45.63 18.26
N LYS A 124 -7.92 -46.94 18.20
CA LYS A 124 -8.16 -47.76 19.37
C LYS A 124 -7.29 -48.98 19.32
N ALA A 125 -6.82 -49.41 20.49
CA ALA A 125 -6.05 -50.63 20.60
C ALA A 125 -6.59 -51.55 21.69
N GLN A 126 -6.39 -52.84 21.48
CA GLN A 126 -6.75 -53.89 22.43
C GLN A 126 -5.68 -54.98 22.47
N ALA A 127 -5.29 -55.35 23.69
CA ALA A 127 -4.50 -56.54 23.96
C ALA A 127 -5.46 -57.72 24.15
N VAL A 128 -5.28 -58.77 23.35
CA VAL A 128 -6.09 -60.00 23.40
C VAL A 128 -5.21 -61.21 23.64
N ASP A 129 -5.79 -62.25 24.22
CA ASP A 129 -5.13 -63.55 24.36
C ASP A 129 -5.01 -64.21 22.98
N ILE A 130 -3.80 -64.66 22.63
CA ILE A 130 -3.50 -65.16 21.27
C ILE A 130 -4.30 -66.42 20.90
N PHE A 131 -4.68 -67.25 21.89
CA PHE A 131 -5.35 -68.53 21.64
C PHE A 131 -6.87 -68.41 21.70
N THR A 132 -7.38 -67.64 22.65
CA THR A 132 -8.82 -67.51 22.91
C THR A 132 -9.43 -66.30 22.23
N GLY A 133 -8.61 -65.33 21.80
CA GLY A 133 -9.06 -64.05 21.24
C GLY A 133 -9.81 -63.16 22.24
N LYS A 134 -9.85 -63.54 23.53
CA LYS A 134 -10.52 -62.75 24.56
C LYS A 134 -9.68 -61.52 24.90
N ALA A 135 -10.37 -60.40 25.10
CA ALA A 135 -9.77 -59.17 25.58
C ALA A 135 -9.09 -59.40 26.95
N LEU A 136 -7.80 -59.14 27.01
CA LEU A 136 -7.00 -59.14 28.24
C LEU A 136 -7.03 -57.78 28.93
N GLU A 137 -7.13 -56.72 28.12
CA GLU A 137 -7.28 -55.34 28.55
C GLU A 137 -8.52 -54.70 27.90
N PRO A 138 -9.15 -53.71 28.55
CA PRO A 138 -10.18 -52.90 27.89
C PRO A 138 -9.61 -52.20 26.65
N GLU A 139 -10.49 -51.94 25.68
CA GLU A 139 -10.12 -51.15 24.51
C GLU A 139 -9.69 -49.73 24.95
N SER A 140 -8.53 -49.29 24.48
CA SER A 140 -7.96 -47.98 24.80
C SER A 140 -7.97 -47.09 23.56
N THR A 141 -8.57 -45.90 23.69
CA THR A 141 -8.58 -44.89 22.60
C THR A 141 -7.40 -43.95 22.77
N PHE A 142 -6.69 -43.67 21.70
CA PHE A 142 -5.57 -42.73 21.65
C PHE A 142 -5.54 -42.00 20.30
N ILE A 143 -4.80 -40.89 20.25
CA ILE A 143 -4.60 -40.13 19.02
C ILE A 143 -3.17 -40.29 18.50
N ILE A 144 -3.00 -40.32 17.19
CA ILE A 144 -1.69 -40.10 16.56
C ILE A 144 -1.74 -38.66 16.02
N LYS A 145 -0.90 -37.78 16.57
CA LYS A 145 -0.74 -36.41 16.07
C LYS A 145 0.36 -36.38 15.02
N VAL A 146 0.05 -35.76 13.88
CA VAL A 146 1.05 -35.47 12.86
C VAL A 146 1.80 -34.21 13.29
N GLN A 147 3.12 -34.28 13.35
CA GLN A 147 3.98 -33.17 13.72
C GLN A 147 4.36 -32.38 12.48
N ASP A 148 4.21 -31.08 12.64
CA ASP A 148 4.46 -30.06 11.63
C ASP A 148 5.92 -29.99 11.17
N ILE A 149 6.11 -29.84 9.87
CA ILE A 149 7.35 -29.44 9.21
C ILE A 149 7.06 -28.15 8.45
N ASN A 150 8.03 -27.22 8.44
CA ASN A 150 7.88 -25.96 7.71
C ASN A 150 8.08 -26.16 6.21
N ASP A 151 7.06 -26.67 5.51
CA ASP A 151 7.07 -27.02 4.09
C ASP A 151 6.15 -26.13 3.24
N ASN A 152 5.27 -25.32 3.85
CA ASN A 152 4.48 -24.34 3.15
C ASN A 152 5.05 -22.93 3.27
N GLU A 153 5.26 -22.26 2.13
CA GLU A 153 5.64 -20.85 2.15
C GLU A 153 4.42 -19.92 2.35
N PRO A 154 4.61 -18.73 2.95
CA PRO A 154 3.54 -17.74 3.09
C PRO A 154 2.98 -17.30 1.74
N LYS A 155 1.65 -17.35 1.58
CA LYS A 155 0.94 -16.95 0.37
C LYS A 155 0.11 -15.70 0.62
N PHE A 156 0.30 -14.67 -0.20
CA PHE A 156 -0.53 -13.48 -0.16
C PHE A 156 -1.96 -13.79 -0.63
N LEU A 157 -2.97 -13.25 0.07
CA LEU A 157 -4.38 -13.48 -0.24
C LEU A 157 -4.81 -12.81 -1.55
N GLU A 158 -4.20 -11.67 -1.86
CA GLU A 158 -4.44 -10.89 -3.07
C GLU A 158 -3.09 -10.57 -3.75
N GLY A 159 -3.14 -10.21 -5.03
CA GLY A 159 -1.97 -9.75 -5.77
C GLY A 159 -2.23 -9.59 -7.27
N PRO A 160 -1.77 -8.49 -7.90
CA PRO A 160 -1.07 -7.34 -7.30
C PRO A 160 -2.01 -6.41 -6.51
N TYR A 161 -1.50 -5.77 -5.46
CA TYR A 161 -2.25 -4.77 -4.70
C TYR A 161 -2.14 -3.39 -5.38
N VAL A 162 -3.21 -2.60 -5.31
CA VAL A 162 -3.24 -1.22 -5.83
C VAL A 162 -3.64 -0.29 -4.70
N ALA A 163 -2.93 0.83 -4.56
CA ALA A 163 -3.22 1.85 -3.57
C ALA A 163 -2.91 3.26 -4.10
N SER A 164 -3.51 4.26 -3.47
CA SER A 164 -3.26 5.66 -3.78
C SER A 164 -3.05 6.45 -2.50
N VAL A 165 -2.12 7.40 -2.52
CA VAL A 165 -1.85 8.29 -1.37
C VAL A 165 -1.57 9.71 -1.87
N PRO A 166 -2.05 10.76 -1.18
CA PRO A 166 -1.71 12.13 -1.57
C PRO A 166 -0.20 12.34 -1.56
N GLU A 167 0.31 13.05 -2.55
CA GLU A 167 1.66 13.56 -2.50
C GLU A 167 1.88 14.50 -1.29
N MET A 168 3.14 14.76 -0.98
CA MET A 168 3.56 15.55 0.18
C MET A 168 2.98 15.06 1.52
N SER A 169 2.43 13.85 1.56
CA SER A 169 1.89 13.25 2.77
C SER A 169 3.00 13.04 3.82
N PRO A 170 2.71 13.28 5.11
CA PRO A 170 3.71 13.16 6.16
C PRO A 170 4.17 11.71 6.33
N VAL A 171 5.39 11.56 6.84
CA VAL A 171 5.94 10.26 7.24
C VAL A 171 5.00 9.58 8.24
N GLY A 172 4.74 8.29 8.04
CA GLY A 172 3.81 7.50 8.85
C GLY A 172 2.38 7.45 8.32
N THR A 173 2.04 8.20 7.27
CA THR A 173 0.73 8.12 6.59
C THR A 173 0.44 6.70 6.13
N TYR A 174 -0.77 6.21 6.42
CA TYR A 174 -1.24 4.90 5.99
C TYR A 174 -1.46 4.87 4.48
N VAL A 175 -0.93 3.86 3.79
CA VAL A 175 -1.12 3.69 2.34
C VAL A 175 -2.09 2.53 2.07
N THR A 176 -1.74 1.34 2.55
CA THR A 176 -2.57 0.13 2.38
C THR A 176 -2.13 -0.95 3.37
N ARG A 177 -2.78 -2.12 3.35
CA ARG A 177 -2.37 -3.30 4.10
C ARG A 177 -2.35 -4.52 3.20
N VAL A 178 -1.25 -5.26 3.22
CA VAL A 178 -1.17 -6.57 2.58
C VAL A 178 -1.45 -7.67 3.60
N THR A 179 -1.91 -8.83 3.14
CA THR A 179 -2.15 -9.97 4.02
C THR A 179 -1.68 -11.25 3.35
N ALA A 180 -0.90 -12.03 4.08
CA ALA A 180 -0.47 -13.37 3.72
C ALA A 180 -0.89 -14.37 4.78
N THR A 181 -1.03 -15.62 4.37
CA THR A 181 -1.34 -16.77 5.21
C THR A 181 -0.35 -17.87 4.96
N ASP A 182 -0.05 -18.62 5.99
CA ASP A 182 0.81 -19.80 5.96
C ASP A 182 -0.04 -21.00 6.38
N ALA A 183 0.18 -22.14 5.74
CA ALA A 183 -0.64 -23.34 5.96
C ALA A 183 -0.15 -24.15 7.18
N ASP A 184 1.11 -23.99 7.57
CA ASP A 184 1.76 -24.74 8.65
C ASP A 184 1.12 -24.45 10.02
N ASP A 185 1.46 -25.23 11.05
CA ASP A 185 0.93 -25.08 12.40
C ASP A 185 1.49 -23.80 13.09
N PRO A 186 0.64 -22.81 13.44
CA PRO A 186 1.10 -21.60 14.11
C PRO A 186 1.56 -21.82 15.56
N THR A 187 1.30 -23.00 16.12
CA THR A 187 1.67 -23.36 17.51
C THR A 187 2.96 -24.16 17.60
N TYR A 188 3.48 -24.66 16.48
CA TYR A 188 4.70 -25.46 16.43
C TYR A 188 5.83 -24.67 15.76
N GLY A 189 7.00 -24.60 16.41
CA GLY A 189 8.23 -24.10 15.77
C GLY A 189 8.28 -22.64 15.30
N ASN A 190 7.19 -21.88 15.42
CA ASN A 190 6.93 -20.63 14.70
C ASN A 190 6.78 -20.82 13.17
N SER A 191 6.50 -22.03 12.67
CA SER A 191 6.43 -22.34 11.24
C SER A 191 5.52 -21.34 10.52
N ALA A 192 4.25 -21.25 10.90
CA ALA A 192 3.33 -20.28 10.30
C ALA A 192 3.43 -18.81 10.83
N GLN A 193 4.48 -18.44 11.57
CA GLN A 193 4.63 -17.07 12.08
C GLN A 193 5.22 -16.14 11.01
N ILE A 194 4.34 -15.39 10.34
CA ILE A 194 4.72 -14.48 9.26
C ILE A 194 5.30 -13.15 9.78
N VAL A 195 6.39 -12.71 9.15
CA VAL A 195 6.97 -11.37 9.27
C VAL A 195 7.07 -10.70 7.90
N TYR A 196 6.45 -9.52 7.78
CA TYR A 196 6.48 -8.72 6.56
C TYR A 196 7.73 -7.84 6.49
N SER A 197 8.29 -7.68 5.30
CA SER A 197 9.38 -6.75 5.03
C SER A 197 9.29 -6.14 3.62
N VAL A 198 9.83 -4.94 3.46
CA VAL A 198 10.01 -4.32 2.14
C VAL A 198 11.35 -4.79 1.58
N LEU A 199 11.36 -5.28 0.33
CA LEU A 199 12.62 -5.64 -0.33
C LEU A 199 13.47 -4.41 -0.66
N HIS A 200 14.77 -4.60 -0.77
CA HIS A 200 15.74 -3.52 -0.97
C HIS A 200 15.41 -2.62 -2.18
N GLY A 201 15.76 -1.34 -2.07
CA GLY A 201 15.60 -0.36 -3.16
C GLY A 201 14.29 0.46 -3.13
N GLN A 202 13.46 0.30 -2.09
CA GLN A 202 12.18 1.00 -1.95
C GLN A 202 12.11 1.84 -0.66
N PRO A 203 12.97 2.86 -0.50
CA PRO A 203 13.14 3.56 0.78
C PRO A 203 11.94 4.46 1.16
N TYR A 204 11.05 4.78 0.21
CA TYR A 204 9.90 5.65 0.43
C TYR A 204 8.78 5.01 1.23
N PHE A 205 8.79 3.69 1.38
CA PHE A 205 7.74 2.95 2.07
C PHE A 205 8.32 2.03 3.14
N SER A 206 7.55 1.85 4.20
CA SER A 206 7.81 0.87 5.26
C SER A 206 6.61 -0.04 5.40
N VAL A 207 6.84 -1.27 5.82
CA VAL A 207 5.77 -2.21 6.18
C VAL A 207 5.90 -2.58 7.64
N GLU A 208 4.79 -2.56 8.36
CA GLU A 208 4.74 -3.00 9.75
C GLU A 208 4.87 -4.54 9.80
N PRO A 209 5.90 -5.09 10.46
CA PRO A 209 6.29 -6.49 10.27
C PRO A 209 5.25 -7.53 10.70
N LYS A 210 4.30 -7.17 11.59
CA LYS A 210 3.28 -8.11 12.10
C LYS A 210 1.91 -7.96 11.45
N THR A 211 1.62 -6.79 10.91
CA THR A 211 0.26 -6.43 10.45
C THR A 211 0.17 -6.30 8.93
N GLY A 212 1.31 -6.19 8.23
CA GLY A 212 1.36 -5.94 6.79
C GLY A 212 0.93 -4.52 6.41
N VAL A 213 0.79 -3.60 7.38
CA VAL A 213 0.40 -2.21 7.12
C VAL A 213 1.56 -1.45 6.48
N ILE A 214 1.33 -0.88 5.31
CA ILE A 214 2.31 -0.08 4.55
C ILE A 214 2.09 1.40 4.84
N ARG A 215 3.19 2.10 5.13
CA ARG A 215 3.21 3.54 5.43
C ARG A 215 4.30 4.26 4.67
N ILE A 216 4.13 5.56 4.48
CA ILE A 216 5.18 6.46 3.99
C ILE A 216 6.34 6.47 4.99
N ALA A 217 7.55 6.24 4.50
CA ALA A 217 8.78 6.19 5.30
C ALA A 217 9.69 7.42 5.07
N LEU A 218 9.61 8.06 3.91
CA LEU A 218 10.36 9.27 3.60
C LEU A 218 9.44 10.43 3.21
N PRO A 219 9.78 11.67 3.56
CA PRO A 219 9.00 12.86 3.20
C PRO A 219 9.20 13.26 1.74
N ASN A 220 8.47 14.30 1.32
CA ASN A 220 8.64 14.99 0.04
C ASN A 220 8.48 14.06 -1.18
N MET A 221 7.51 13.15 -1.09
CA MET A 221 7.05 12.40 -2.24
C MET A 221 6.18 13.33 -3.09
N ASP A 222 6.62 13.60 -4.29
CA ASP A 222 6.12 14.65 -5.18
C ASP A 222 5.72 13.98 -6.50
N ARG A 223 4.47 14.21 -6.93
CA ARG A 223 3.84 13.61 -8.10
C ARG A 223 4.40 14.20 -9.39
N GLU A 224 4.70 15.49 -9.42
CA GLU A 224 5.32 16.19 -10.56
C GLU A 224 6.72 15.64 -10.85
N ILE A 225 7.43 15.14 -9.84
CA ILE A 225 8.71 14.42 -10.00
C ILE A 225 8.48 12.94 -10.33
N LYS A 226 7.62 12.25 -9.57
CA LYS A 226 7.35 10.82 -9.74
C LYS A 226 5.96 10.43 -9.24
N GLU A 227 5.04 10.23 -10.18
CA GLU A 227 3.64 9.90 -9.89
C GLU A 227 3.37 8.48 -9.34
N SER A 228 4.27 7.51 -9.55
CA SER A 228 3.97 6.11 -9.22
C SER A 228 5.17 5.31 -8.73
N TYR A 229 4.88 4.37 -7.83
CA TYR A 229 5.85 3.51 -7.18
C TYR A 229 5.38 2.07 -7.20
N GLN A 230 6.33 1.16 -7.43
CA GLN A 230 6.10 -0.27 -7.36
C GLN A 230 6.93 -0.83 -6.20
N VAL A 231 6.25 -1.30 -5.16
CA VAL A 231 6.89 -1.80 -3.93
C VAL A 231 6.72 -3.31 -3.86
N MET A 232 7.82 -4.04 -3.74
CA MET A 232 7.80 -5.48 -3.55
C MET A 232 7.85 -5.79 -2.05
N ILE A 233 6.82 -6.47 -1.56
CA ILE A 233 6.69 -6.88 -0.16
C ILE A 233 6.96 -8.37 -0.06
N GLN A 234 7.77 -8.75 0.91
CA GLN A 234 8.03 -10.13 1.28
C GLN A 234 7.26 -10.48 2.55
N ALA A 235 6.61 -11.64 2.56
CA ALA A 235 6.10 -12.30 3.75
C ALA A 235 7.01 -13.50 4.00
N LYS A 236 7.65 -13.56 5.16
CA LYS A 236 8.58 -14.63 5.53
C LYS A 236 8.08 -15.34 6.78
N ASP A 237 8.05 -16.66 6.75
CA ASP A 237 7.63 -17.52 7.85
C ASP A 237 8.69 -17.58 8.97
N MET A 238 8.54 -18.49 9.94
CA MET A 238 9.55 -18.74 10.98
C MET A 238 9.99 -17.48 11.76
N GLY A 239 9.05 -16.53 11.93
CA GLY A 239 9.34 -15.25 12.58
C GLY A 239 10.36 -14.39 11.83
N GLY A 240 10.52 -14.60 10.52
CA GLY A 240 11.48 -13.90 9.67
C GLY A 240 12.93 -14.40 9.81
N GLN A 241 13.16 -15.54 10.46
CA GLN A 241 14.50 -16.07 10.71
C GLN A 241 15.20 -16.59 9.44
N LEU A 242 16.53 -16.80 9.54
CA LEU A 242 17.28 -17.49 8.48
C LEU A 242 16.85 -18.95 8.42
N GLY A 243 16.54 -19.45 7.22
CA GLY A 243 16.00 -20.80 7.01
C GLY A 243 14.50 -20.85 6.75
N GLY A 244 13.76 -19.77 7.04
CA GLY A 244 12.35 -19.66 6.70
C GLY A 244 12.07 -19.48 5.19
N LEU A 245 10.91 -19.95 4.74
CA LEU A 245 10.39 -19.78 3.39
C LEU A 245 9.72 -18.40 3.24
N ALA A 246 9.59 -17.93 2.00
CA ALA A 246 9.15 -16.57 1.75
C ALA A 246 8.35 -16.43 0.45
N GLY A 247 7.13 -15.89 0.57
CA GLY A 247 6.36 -15.39 -0.56
C GLY A 247 6.63 -13.91 -0.81
N THR A 248 6.38 -13.46 -2.05
CA THR A 248 6.46 -12.04 -2.41
C THR A 248 5.21 -11.58 -3.15
N THR A 249 4.87 -10.30 -3.00
CA THR A 249 3.81 -9.64 -3.78
C THR A 249 4.24 -8.23 -4.17
N THR A 250 3.53 -7.66 -5.13
CA THR A 250 3.77 -6.30 -5.62
C THR A 250 2.61 -5.39 -5.23
N VAL A 251 2.96 -4.19 -4.77
CA VAL A 251 2.01 -3.11 -4.45
C VAL A 251 2.30 -1.94 -5.38
N ASN A 252 1.34 -1.61 -6.25
CA ASN A 252 1.39 -0.46 -7.14
C ASN A 252 0.74 0.73 -6.45
N ILE A 253 1.53 1.76 -6.15
CA ILE A 253 1.12 2.94 -5.40
C ILE A 253 1.17 4.15 -6.32
N THR A 254 0.05 4.84 -6.50
CA THR A 254 -0.03 6.10 -7.25
C THR A 254 -0.16 7.28 -6.30
N LEU A 255 0.63 8.33 -6.53
CA LEU A 255 0.44 9.58 -5.82
C LEU A 255 -0.79 10.30 -6.37
N THR A 256 -1.67 10.79 -5.50
CA THR A 256 -2.76 11.68 -5.88
C THR A 256 -2.33 13.12 -5.72
N ASP A 257 -2.75 13.92 -6.68
CA ASP A 257 -2.42 15.34 -6.80
C ASP A 257 -2.82 16.15 -5.55
N VAL A 258 -1.93 17.02 -5.12
CA VAL A 258 -2.17 18.06 -4.11
C VAL A 258 -1.84 19.40 -4.75
N ASN A 259 -2.70 20.40 -4.56
CA ASN A 259 -2.50 21.72 -5.15
C ASN A 259 -1.35 22.49 -4.47
N ASP A 260 -0.11 22.23 -4.90
CA ASP A 260 1.11 22.81 -4.35
C ASP A 260 1.96 23.58 -5.37
N ASN A 261 1.57 23.60 -6.66
CA ASN A 261 2.25 24.38 -7.69
C ASN A 261 1.41 25.61 -8.11
N PRO A 262 1.88 26.84 -7.90
CA PRO A 262 1.21 28.01 -8.47
C PRO A 262 1.46 28.14 -9.98
N PRO A 263 0.53 28.74 -10.75
CA PRO A 263 0.69 28.91 -12.18
C PRO A 263 1.81 29.90 -12.51
N ARG A 264 2.68 29.53 -13.46
CA ARG A 264 3.85 30.32 -13.88
C ARG A 264 3.82 30.68 -15.36
N PHE A 265 4.16 31.91 -15.69
CA PHE A 265 4.32 32.33 -17.09
C PHE A 265 5.67 31.87 -17.64
N ALA A 266 5.67 31.28 -18.83
CA ALA A 266 6.92 30.95 -19.53
C ALA A 266 7.71 32.19 -19.98
N LYS A 267 7.04 33.36 -20.09
CA LYS A 267 7.63 34.63 -20.52
C LYS A 267 7.27 35.72 -19.52
N SER A 268 8.26 36.54 -19.15
CA SER A 268 8.04 37.73 -18.32
C SER A 268 7.41 38.89 -19.08
N VAL A 269 7.50 38.88 -20.41
CA VAL A 269 6.92 39.91 -21.29
C VAL A 269 6.20 39.28 -22.49
N PHE A 270 4.97 39.70 -22.74
CA PHE A 270 4.17 39.37 -23.91
C PHE A 270 4.03 40.59 -24.82
N HIS A 271 4.20 40.40 -26.12
CA HIS A 271 4.04 41.45 -27.13
C HIS A 271 2.78 41.17 -27.94
N LEU A 272 1.81 42.07 -27.87
CA LEU A 272 0.54 41.97 -28.59
C LEU A 272 0.39 43.15 -29.54
N ARG A 273 -0.41 42.96 -30.59
CA ARG A 273 -0.76 44.02 -31.55
C ARG A 273 -2.25 44.01 -31.82
N VAL A 274 -2.84 45.18 -31.96
CA VAL A 274 -4.27 45.32 -32.22
C VAL A 274 -4.49 46.50 -33.17
N PRO A 275 -5.30 46.36 -34.24
CA PRO A 275 -5.73 47.48 -35.07
C PRO A 275 -6.50 48.50 -34.24
N GLU A 276 -6.36 49.79 -34.48
CA GLU A 276 -7.18 50.78 -33.77
C GLU A 276 -8.67 50.66 -34.07
N SER A 277 -8.99 50.22 -35.29
CA SER A 277 -10.34 49.92 -35.77
C SER A 277 -10.95 48.65 -35.18
N ALA A 278 -10.25 47.96 -34.28
CA ALA A 278 -10.73 46.72 -33.68
C ALA A 278 -12.04 46.96 -32.89
N PRO A 279 -13.11 46.18 -33.15
CA PRO A 279 -14.37 46.32 -32.43
C PRO A 279 -14.20 46.07 -30.92
N LEU A 280 -15.06 46.70 -30.12
CA LEU A 280 -15.15 46.42 -28.69
C LEU A 280 -15.48 44.94 -28.45
N GLY A 281 -14.84 44.35 -27.44
CA GLY A 281 -14.96 42.93 -27.11
C GLY A 281 -14.15 42.00 -28.02
N SER A 282 -13.40 42.52 -28.99
CA SER A 282 -12.49 41.70 -29.80
C SER A 282 -11.32 41.14 -28.97
N SER A 283 -10.84 39.96 -29.38
CA SER A 283 -9.66 39.33 -28.81
C SER A 283 -8.39 40.00 -29.36
N VAL A 284 -7.62 40.61 -28.47
CA VAL A 284 -6.36 41.29 -28.78
C VAL A 284 -5.19 40.32 -28.82
N GLY A 285 -5.29 39.23 -28.06
CA GLY A 285 -4.27 38.21 -28.01
C GLY A 285 -4.49 37.25 -26.86
N LYS A 286 -3.62 36.25 -26.81
CA LYS A 286 -3.66 35.19 -25.81
C LYS A 286 -2.37 35.16 -25.02
N ILE A 287 -2.49 34.94 -23.73
CA ILE A 287 -1.37 34.66 -22.83
C ILE A 287 -1.63 33.33 -22.13
N LYS A 288 -0.56 32.64 -21.73
CA LYS A 288 -0.67 31.35 -21.05
C LYS A 288 0.35 31.24 -19.93
N ALA A 289 -0.15 30.96 -18.74
CA ALA A 289 0.60 30.42 -17.61
C ALA A 289 0.42 28.89 -17.59
N HIS A 290 1.39 28.22 -17.00
CA HIS A 290 1.41 26.78 -16.83
C HIS A 290 1.38 26.47 -15.34
N ASP A 291 0.40 25.67 -14.96
CA ASP A 291 0.33 25.00 -13.67
C ASP A 291 0.85 23.55 -13.85
N LEU A 292 1.60 23.05 -12.87
CA LEU A 292 2.18 21.70 -12.92
C LEU A 292 1.26 20.64 -12.29
N ASP A 293 0.28 21.09 -11.51
CA ASP A 293 -0.74 20.25 -10.89
C ASP A 293 -1.68 19.68 -11.97
N THR A 294 -2.65 18.85 -11.57
CA THR A 294 -3.56 18.19 -12.50
C THR A 294 -5.04 18.36 -12.16
N GLY A 295 -5.87 18.29 -13.20
CA GLY A 295 -7.31 18.39 -13.04
C GLY A 295 -7.73 19.74 -12.45
N PRO A 296 -8.62 19.76 -11.44
CA PRO A 296 -9.09 21.00 -10.81
C PRO A 296 -8.00 21.83 -10.12
N ASN A 297 -6.90 21.20 -9.73
CA ASN A 297 -5.77 21.87 -9.07
C ASN A 297 -4.86 22.62 -10.06
N ALA A 298 -5.10 22.47 -11.37
CA ALA A 298 -4.36 23.16 -12.41
C ALA A 298 -5.15 24.34 -13.03
N GLU A 299 -6.24 24.77 -12.37
CA GLU A 299 -7.13 25.80 -12.90
C GLU A 299 -6.56 27.20 -12.71
N VAL A 300 -6.43 27.96 -13.80
CA VAL A 300 -5.78 29.27 -13.77
C VAL A 300 -6.79 30.40 -13.90
N GLU A 301 -6.79 31.34 -12.95
CA GLU A 301 -7.50 32.60 -13.06
C GLU A 301 -6.57 33.73 -13.51
N TYR A 302 -6.93 34.40 -14.61
CA TYR A 302 -6.20 35.58 -15.09
C TYR A 302 -6.89 36.88 -14.67
N ARG A 303 -6.10 37.90 -14.31
CA ARG A 303 -6.60 39.25 -14.03
C ARG A 303 -5.66 40.32 -14.58
N VAL A 304 -6.22 41.43 -15.07
CA VAL A 304 -5.44 42.63 -15.37
C VAL A 304 -5.19 43.38 -14.07
N VAL A 305 -3.93 43.66 -13.76
CA VAL A 305 -3.55 44.42 -12.56
C VAL A 305 -3.98 45.87 -12.74
N PRO A 306 -4.61 46.52 -11.72
CA PRO A 306 -4.94 47.93 -11.79
C PRO A 306 -3.73 48.79 -12.11
N GLY A 307 -3.87 49.68 -13.09
CA GLY A 307 -2.77 50.50 -13.58
C GLY A 307 -2.98 50.97 -15.02
N ASP A 308 -1.87 51.17 -15.73
CA ASP A 308 -1.93 51.48 -17.16
C ASP A 308 -2.69 50.38 -17.92
N GLY A 309 -3.43 50.73 -18.97
CA GLY A 309 -4.21 49.79 -19.77
C GLY A 309 -5.42 49.13 -19.09
N SER A 310 -5.52 49.08 -17.76
CA SER A 310 -6.59 48.38 -17.03
C SER A 310 -8.02 48.93 -17.26
N SER A 311 -8.13 50.18 -17.70
CA SER A 311 -9.42 50.77 -18.09
C SER A 311 -9.80 50.52 -19.55
N VAL A 312 -8.86 50.03 -20.37
CA VAL A 312 -8.98 49.81 -21.82
C VAL A 312 -9.01 48.33 -22.16
N PHE A 313 -8.33 47.49 -21.39
CA PHE A 313 -8.25 46.05 -21.63
C PHE A 313 -8.86 45.25 -20.47
N ASP A 314 -9.47 44.12 -20.80
CA ASP A 314 -9.87 43.08 -19.85
C ASP A 314 -9.15 41.76 -20.16
N ILE A 315 -9.30 40.79 -19.27
CA ILE A 315 -8.87 39.41 -19.52
C ILE A 315 -9.86 38.43 -18.93
N TYR A 316 -10.13 37.34 -19.66
CA TYR A 316 -10.88 36.21 -19.13
C TYR A 316 -10.14 34.90 -19.40
N THR A 317 -10.34 33.91 -18.53
CA THR A 317 -9.82 32.56 -18.72
C THR A 317 -10.72 31.76 -19.67
N ASP A 318 -10.16 31.24 -20.75
CA ASP A 318 -10.80 30.20 -21.55
C ASP A 318 -10.76 28.86 -20.78
N LYS A 319 -11.93 28.35 -20.39
CA LYS A 319 -12.04 27.13 -19.57
C LYS A 319 -11.52 25.87 -20.26
N HIS A 320 -11.49 25.85 -21.60
CA HIS A 320 -11.05 24.68 -22.37
C HIS A 320 -9.55 24.68 -22.59
N THR A 321 -8.95 25.84 -22.87
CA THR A 321 -7.52 25.94 -23.19
C THR A 321 -6.65 26.39 -22.02
N GLN A 322 -7.26 26.88 -20.94
CA GLN A 322 -6.62 27.53 -19.79
C GLN A 322 -5.76 28.74 -20.19
N GLU A 323 -6.09 29.37 -21.33
CA GLU A 323 -5.44 30.58 -21.83
C GLU A 323 -6.17 31.82 -21.30
N GLY A 324 -5.40 32.87 -21.00
CA GLY A 324 -5.92 34.20 -20.73
C GLY A 324 -6.14 34.94 -22.04
N ILE A 325 -7.39 35.26 -22.34
CA ILE A 325 -7.79 35.98 -23.56
C ILE A 325 -7.94 37.46 -23.24
N VAL A 326 -7.05 38.28 -23.80
CA VAL A 326 -7.08 39.74 -23.61
C VAL A 326 -8.15 40.35 -24.53
N LEU A 327 -9.04 41.16 -23.95
CA LEU A 327 -10.17 41.78 -24.64
C LEU A 327 -10.06 43.31 -24.66
N LEU A 328 -10.59 43.92 -25.72
CA LEU A 328 -10.70 45.38 -25.82
C LEU A 328 -12.01 45.90 -25.19
N LYS A 329 -11.92 46.81 -24.22
CA LYS A 329 -13.07 47.42 -23.52
C LYS A 329 -13.42 48.82 -24.02
N LYS A 330 -12.47 49.53 -24.59
CA LYS A 330 -12.63 50.91 -25.09
C LYS A 330 -12.04 51.05 -26.49
N PRO A 331 -12.57 51.97 -27.32
CA PRO A 331 -11.98 52.24 -28.62
C PRO A 331 -10.51 52.64 -28.48
N LEU A 332 -9.72 52.29 -29.48
CA LEU A 332 -8.33 52.69 -29.61
C LEU A 332 -8.24 53.81 -30.65
N ASP A 333 -7.19 54.59 -30.53
CA ASP A 333 -6.86 55.70 -31.42
C ASP A 333 -5.32 55.76 -31.42
N TYR A 334 -4.74 55.47 -32.58
CA TYR A 334 -3.30 55.37 -32.78
C TYR A 334 -2.61 56.73 -32.63
N GLU A 335 -3.18 57.78 -33.21
CA GLU A 335 -2.76 59.18 -33.14
C GLU A 335 -2.67 59.64 -31.69
N SER A 336 -3.67 59.28 -30.89
CA SER A 336 -3.69 59.57 -29.46
C SER A 336 -2.69 58.74 -28.66
N ARG A 337 -2.65 57.41 -28.89
CA ARG A 337 -1.82 56.52 -28.09
C ARG A 337 -1.43 55.22 -28.79
N LYS A 338 -0.14 55.15 -29.16
CA LYS A 338 0.47 54.02 -29.89
C LYS A 338 0.82 52.80 -29.03
N LEU A 339 1.07 52.98 -27.73
CA LEU A 339 1.61 51.93 -26.86
C LEU A 339 0.92 51.86 -25.49
N TYR A 340 0.63 50.63 -25.06
CA TYR A 340 0.15 50.29 -23.73
C TYR A 340 1.09 49.31 -23.04
N SER A 341 1.27 49.46 -21.73
CA SER A 341 2.14 48.60 -20.93
C SER A 341 1.48 48.27 -19.59
N PHE A 342 0.86 47.10 -19.49
CA PHE A 342 0.09 46.69 -18.32
C PHE A 342 0.51 45.31 -17.81
N LYS A 343 0.26 45.04 -16.52
CA LYS A 343 0.57 43.74 -15.92
C LYS A 343 -0.66 42.86 -15.89
N VAL A 344 -0.44 41.57 -16.08
CA VAL A 344 -1.44 40.51 -15.95
C VAL A 344 -0.95 39.52 -14.91
N THR A 345 -1.85 39.09 -14.02
CA THR A 345 -1.59 38.05 -13.03
C THR A 345 -2.27 36.76 -13.43
N ALA A 346 -1.61 35.64 -13.19
CA ALA A 346 -2.20 34.30 -13.22
C ALA A 346 -2.14 33.74 -11.79
N SER A 347 -3.25 33.20 -11.28
CA SER A 347 -3.35 32.64 -9.93
C SER A 347 -4.26 31.41 -9.90
N ASP A 348 -3.92 30.43 -9.08
CA ASP A 348 -4.84 29.36 -8.72
C ASP A 348 -5.70 29.83 -7.50
N PRO A 349 -7.05 29.80 -7.59
CA PRO A 349 -7.93 30.25 -6.52
C PRO A 349 -8.14 29.25 -5.37
N HIS A 350 -7.75 27.98 -5.53
CA HIS A 350 -7.96 26.86 -4.60
C HIS A 350 -6.65 26.29 -4.02
N MET A 351 -5.51 26.91 -4.31
CA MET A 351 -4.18 26.51 -3.83
C MET A 351 -4.10 26.26 -2.31
N ASP A 352 -3.48 25.15 -1.91
CA ASP A 352 -3.45 24.72 -0.52
C ASP A 352 -2.53 25.62 0.33
N ALA A 353 -3.11 26.16 1.40
CA ALA A 353 -2.46 27.17 2.24
C ALA A 353 -1.16 26.69 2.91
N ARG A 354 -0.96 25.38 3.05
CA ARG A 354 0.23 24.78 3.67
C ARG A 354 1.48 24.99 2.82
N PHE A 355 1.35 25.10 1.51
CA PHE A 355 2.47 25.22 0.56
C PHE A 355 2.84 26.67 0.23
N LEU A 356 2.23 27.64 0.95
CA LEU A 356 2.41 29.07 0.73
C LEU A 356 3.54 29.71 1.52
N GLN A 357 4.16 28.99 2.47
CA GLN A 357 5.16 29.55 3.37
C GLN A 357 6.49 29.81 2.64
N GLY A 358 6.51 30.82 1.77
CA GLY A 358 7.72 31.27 1.06
C GLY A 358 7.49 31.91 -0.33
N GLY A 359 6.26 31.92 -0.86
CA GLY A 359 6.02 32.31 -2.25
C GLY A 359 4.68 33.01 -2.52
N SER A 360 4.55 33.51 -3.75
CA SER A 360 3.33 34.14 -4.26
C SER A 360 2.46 33.08 -4.96
N HIS A 361 1.17 33.03 -4.58
CA HIS A 361 0.07 32.28 -5.22
C HIS A 361 -0.14 32.58 -6.70
N SER A 362 0.45 33.68 -7.13
CA SER A 362 0.28 34.20 -8.48
C SER A 362 1.62 34.52 -9.08
N ASP A 363 1.71 34.40 -10.39
CA ASP A 363 2.77 34.99 -11.19
C ASP A 363 2.25 36.23 -11.93
N SER A 364 3.16 37.11 -12.35
CA SER A 364 2.82 38.32 -13.09
C SER A 364 3.71 38.48 -14.32
N ALA A 365 3.08 38.75 -15.46
CA ALA A 365 3.78 39.09 -16.69
C ALA A 365 3.43 40.51 -17.15
N LEU A 366 4.34 41.13 -17.89
CA LEU A 366 4.12 42.43 -18.53
C LEU A 366 3.58 42.23 -19.95
N VAL A 367 2.47 42.87 -20.28
CA VAL A 367 1.94 42.93 -21.64
C VAL A 367 2.31 44.27 -22.25
N LYS A 368 3.10 44.24 -23.32
CA LYS A 368 3.40 45.38 -24.18
C LYS A 368 2.56 45.29 -25.43
N LEU A 369 1.62 46.21 -25.58
CA LEU A 369 0.65 46.21 -26.67
C LEU A 369 0.89 47.43 -27.56
N SER A 370 1.06 47.17 -28.86
CA SER A 370 1.15 48.22 -29.88
C SER A 370 -0.15 48.33 -30.66
N VAL A 371 -0.70 49.53 -30.72
CA VAL A 371 -1.80 49.86 -31.62
C VAL A 371 -1.24 49.92 -33.04
N MET A 372 -1.92 49.27 -33.97
CA MET A 372 -1.60 49.34 -35.39
C MET A 372 -2.48 50.41 -36.02
N ASP A 373 -1.80 51.39 -36.59
CA ASP A 373 -2.33 52.45 -37.44
C ASP A 373 -3.10 51.85 -38.62
N MET A 374 -4.35 52.27 -38.80
CA MET A 374 -5.24 51.85 -39.87
C MET A 374 -5.80 53.08 -40.57
N GLU A 375 -5.60 53.16 -41.89
CA GLU A 375 -6.06 54.29 -42.70
C GLU A 375 -7.53 54.69 -42.40
N GLU A 376 -7.70 55.94 -41.98
CA GLU A 376 -8.98 56.56 -41.70
C GLU A 376 -9.40 57.51 -42.84
N ALA A 377 -10.69 57.83 -42.91
CA ALA A 377 -11.17 58.79 -43.90
C ALA A 377 -10.90 60.23 -43.41
N PRO A 378 -10.57 61.18 -44.30
CA PRO A 378 -10.46 62.59 -43.94
C PRO A 378 -11.76 63.11 -43.31
N ILE A 379 -11.61 63.84 -42.21
CA ILE A 379 -12.72 64.36 -41.41
C ILE A 379 -12.86 65.86 -41.68
N PHE A 380 -14.04 66.30 -42.13
CA PHE A 380 -14.36 67.71 -42.26
C PHE A 380 -14.31 68.42 -40.89
N SER A 381 -13.81 69.65 -40.87
CA SER A 381 -13.68 70.43 -39.63
C SER A 381 -15.03 70.83 -39.01
N SER A 382 -16.14 70.73 -39.76
CA SER A 382 -17.50 70.97 -39.30
C SER A 382 -18.45 69.94 -39.88
N SER A 383 -19.47 69.55 -39.11
CA SER A 383 -20.56 68.68 -39.59
C SER A 383 -21.52 69.41 -40.54
N GLU A 384 -21.49 70.75 -40.55
CA GLU A 384 -22.32 71.58 -41.42
C GLU A 384 -21.56 72.85 -41.84
N TYR A 385 -21.66 73.21 -43.12
CA TYR A 385 -21.15 74.46 -43.66
C TYR A 385 -22.31 75.22 -44.30
N SER A 386 -22.69 76.35 -43.71
CA SER A 386 -23.65 77.27 -44.31
C SER A 386 -22.92 78.40 -45.02
N MET A 387 -23.25 78.63 -46.28
CA MET A 387 -22.66 79.69 -47.10
C MET A 387 -23.77 80.38 -47.89
N GLU A 388 -23.76 81.70 -47.90
CA GLU A 388 -24.72 82.51 -48.65
C GLU A 388 -24.05 83.08 -49.92
N THR A 389 -24.75 83.01 -51.04
CA THR A 389 -24.30 83.61 -52.31
C THR A 389 -25.43 84.34 -52.99
N ARG A 390 -25.09 85.26 -53.89
CA ARG A 390 -26.07 85.99 -54.70
C ARG A 390 -26.49 85.13 -55.89
N GLU A 391 -27.78 85.15 -56.20
CA GLU A 391 -28.31 84.55 -57.42
C GLU A 391 -27.58 85.14 -58.65
N GLY A 392 -27.05 84.28 -59.52
CA GLY A 392 -26.26 84.67 -60.70
C GLY A 392 -24.74 84.71 -60.53
N ALA A 393 -24.18 84.31 -59.38
CA ALA A 393 -22.73 84.32 -59.11
C ALA A 393 -21.96 83.13 -59.74
N ALA A 394 -22.14 82.87 -61.04
CA ALA A 394 -21.46 81.78 -61.74
C ALA A 394 -19.93 82.00 -61.79
N GLY A 395 -19.16 80.99 -61.35
CA GLY A 395 -17.69 81.01 -61.36
C GLY A 395 -17.03 81.62 -60.12
N ASN A 396 -17.79 82.14 -59.16
CA ASN A 396 -17.24 82.65 -57.89
C ASN A 396 -17.10 81.53 -56.86
N ALA A 397 -16.01 81.55 -56.10
CA ALA A 397 -15.89 80.72 -54.90
C ALA A 397 -16.91 81.19 -53.84
N ILE A 398 -17.78 80.28 -53.40
CA ILE A 398 -18.84 80.57 -52.41
C ILE A 398 -18.31 80.48 -50.97
N GLY A 399 -17.26 79.69 -50.76
CA GLY A 399 -16.53 79.59 -49.51
C GLY A 399 -15.52 78.45 -49.57
N THR A 400 -14.90 78.16 -48.42
CA THR A 400 -13.91 77.10 -48.29
C THR A 400 -14.39 76.12 -47.21
N VAL A 401 -14.33 74.82 -47.52
CA VAL A 401 -14.48 73.75 -46.55
C VAL A 401 -13.12 73.15 -46.27
N ASN A 402 -12.85 72.85 -45.01
CA ASN A 402 -11.58 72.27 -44.58
C ASN A 402 -11.85 70.84 -44.10
N ALA A 403 -11.00 69.92 -44.51
CA ALA A 403 -10.92 68.58 -43.94
C ALA A 403 -9.49 68.36 -43.43
N HIS A 404 -9.37 67.53 -42.41
CA HIS A 404 -8.09 67.06 -41.91
C HIS A 404 -8.09 65.55 -41.98
N ASP A 405 -6.95 64.99 -42.36
CA ASP A 405 -6.71 63.57 -42.31
C ASP A 405 -6.18 63.23 -40.91
N PRO A 406 -6.84 62.33 -40.15
CA PRO A 406 -6.32 61.87 -38.88
C PRO A 406 -4.95 61.21 -39.00
N ASP A 407 -4.67 60.50 -40.11
CA ASP A 407 -3.50 59.64 -40.25
C ASP A 407 -2.20 60.46 -40.29
N THR A 408 -1.45 60.41 -39.19
CA THR A 408 -0.26 61.25 -39.02
C THR A 408 0.95 60.73 -39.81
N GLY A 409 1.08 61.14 -41.07
CA GLY A 409 2.28 60.91 -41.89
C GLY A 409 2.07 60.09 -43.15
N HIS A 410 0.83 59.71 -43.46
CA HIS A 410 0.43 59.19 -44.76
C HIS A 410 -0.24 60.31 -45.60
N SER A 411 -0.35 60.08 -46.91
CA SER A 411 -0.36 61.09 -48.00
C SER A 411 -1.28 62.32 -47.84
N PRO A 412 -0.94 63.48 -48.44
CA PRO A 412 -1.84 64.64 -48.45
C PRO A 412 -3.16 64.31 -49.14
N ILE A 413 -4.26 64.77 -48.54
CA ILE A 413 -5.62 64.75 -49.10
C ILE A 413 -5.56 65.17 -50.58
N SER A 414 -5.82 64.23 -51.50
CA SER A 414 -5.93 64.53 -52.94
C SER A 414 -7.39 64.75 -53.30
N TRP A 415 -7.69 65.96 -53.80
CA TRP A 415 -9.02 66.45 -54.17
C TRP A 415 -9.49 65.96 -55.55
#